data_AF-M0JLI0-F1
#
_entry.id   AF-M0JLI0-F1
#
_cell.length_a   1.000
_cell.length_b   1.000
_cell.length_c   1.000
_cell.angle_alpha   90.00
_cell.angle_beta   90.00
_cell.angle_gamma   90.00
#
_symmetry.space_group_name_H-M   'P 1'
#
loop_
_entity.id
_entity.type
_entity.pdbx_description
1 polymer ?
#
loop_
_entity_poly.entity_id
_entity_poly.type
_entity_poly.pdbx_seq_one_letter_code
_entity_poly.pdbx_strand_id
1 'polypeptide(L)'
;MVIDQHPGPAGQTYYQDNAPEGHDPPARFCSTTCTYRHRFAKEQSGWTPAETFLTDYSTVDYDTQTDGGKTIISRHLGREAFASTESLTVVANSDVEGAMGTAIVPFSDSADAESFVEEYGGQTLPAEDISRELVGGM
;
A
#
# COMPACT_ATOMS: atom_id res chain seq x y z
N MET A 1 -18.10 3.62 -3.00
CA MET A 1 -17.21 2.88 -2.07
C MET A 1 -16.61 3.93 -1.14
N VAL A 2 -16.86 3.83 0.17
CA VAL A 2 -16.37 4.82 1.15
C VAL A 2 -14.98 4.36 1.61
N ILE A 3 -13.95 5.04 1.12
CA ILE A 3 -12.55 4.72 1.41
C ILE A 3 -12.29 4.72 2.92
N ASP A 4 -13.01 5.54 3.70
CA ASP A 4 -12.80 5.76 5.13
C ASP A 4 -13.04 4.54 6.05
N GLN A 5 -13.78 3.52 5.62
CA GLN A 5 -14.23 2.42 6.51
C GLN A 5 -13.38 1.15 6.49
N HIS A 6 -12.20 1.18 5.86
CA HIS A 6 -11.36 -0.02 5.74
C HIS A 6 -10.02 0.16 6.46
N PRO A 7 -9.55 -0.79 7.26
CA PRO A 7 -8.24 -0.71 7.90
C PRO A 7 -7.11 -0.97 6.90
N GLY A 8 -5.90 -0.56 7.26
CA GLY A 8 -4.70 -0.85 6.50
C GLY A 8 -4.17 0.27 5.60
N PRO A 9 -3.01 0.01 4.97
CA PRO A 9 -2.26 0.96 4.16
C PRO A 9 -3.04 1.36 2.90
N ALA A 10 -3.07 2.66 2.59
CA ALA A 10 -3.73 3.19 1.39
C ALA A 10 -2.70 3.52 0.30
N GLY A 11 -3.18 3.82 -0.91
CA GLY A 11 -2.31 4.22 -2.00
C GLY A 11 -2.97 5.17 -3.00
N GLN A 12 -2.13 5.92 -3.70
CA GLN A 12 -2.51 6.90 -4.70
C GLN A 12 -1.57 6.81 -5.90
N THR A 13 -2.11 6.89 -7.12
CA THR A 13 -1.30 6.85 -8.34
C THR A 13 -1.63 8.04 -9.23
N TYR A 14 -0.60 8.76 -9.64
CA TYR A 14 -0.63 9.76 -10.70
C TYR A 14 -0.21 9.10 -12.02
N TYR A 15 -0.89 9.45 -13.09
CA TYR A 15 -0.55 9.01 -14.45
C TYR A 15 -0.15 10.23 -15.27
N GLN A 16 0.75 10.06 -16.24
CA GLN A 16 1.33 11.17 -17.01
C GLN A 16 0.28 11.90 -17.85
N ASP A 17 -0.33 11.20 -18.80
CA ASP A 17 -1.29 11.75 -19.77
C ASP A 17 -2.73 11.28 -19.52
N ASN A 18 -2.98 10.63 -18.38
CA ASN A 18 -4.26 10.04 -18.06
C ASN A 18 -4.77 10.48 -16.69
N ALA A 19 -6.09 10.59 -16.57
CA ALA A 19 -6.76 10.89 -15.31
C ALA A 19 -7.79 9.79 -15.01
N PRO A 20 -8.04 9.49 -13.73
CA PRO A 20 -9.12 8.58 -13.34
C PRO A 20 -10.48 9.14 -13.80
N GLU A 21 -11.37 8.26 -14.23
CA GLU A 21 -12.72 8.67 -14.62
C GLU A 21 -13.54 9.05 -13.39
N GLY A 22 -14.13 10.25 -13.41
CA GLY A 22 -15.08 10.69 -12.39
C GLY A 22 -14.51 11.49 -11.23
N HIS A 23 -13.21 11.80 -11.21
CA HIS A 23 -12.62 12.79 -10.29
C HIS A 23 -11.26 13.29 -10.79
N ASP A 24 -10.82 14.44 -10.26
CA ASP A 24 -9.47 14.94 -10.52
C ASP A 24 -8.39 13.98 -9.99
N PRO A 25 -7.22 13.88 -10.66
CA PRO A 25 -6.10 13.09 -10.19
C PRO A 25 -5.68 13.48 -8.75
N PRO A 26 -5.11 12.55 -7.97
CA PRO A 26 -4.69 11.20 -8.34
C PRO A 26 -5.81 10.15 -8.25
N ALA A 27 -5.57 8.97 -8.84
CA ALA A 27 -6.37 7.78 -8.56
C ALA A 27 -6.12 7.34 -7.11
N ARG A 28 -7.15 7.26 -6.28
CA ARG A 28 -7.04 6.95 -4.84
C ARG A 28 -7.63 5.59 -4.54
N PHE A 29 -6.93 4.81 -3.73
CA PHE A 29 -7.32 3.44 -3.41
C PHE A 29 -7.37 3.24 -1.91
N CYS A 30 -8.31 2.39 -1.50
CA CYS A 30 -8.47 2.06 -0.09
C CYS A 30 -7.39 1.10 0.45
N SER A 31 -6.66 0.42 -0.42
CA SER A 31 -5.57 -0.50 -0.05
C SER A 31 -4.37 -0.40 -1.00
N THR A 32 -3.18 -0.74 -0.50
CA THR A 32 -1.97 -0.93 -1.32
C THR A 32 -2.16 -2.00 -2.40
N THR A 33 -2.79 -3.13 -2.06
CA THR A 33 -3.14 -4.19 -3.02
C THR A 33 -4.00 -3.67 -4.17
N CYS A 34 -5.04 -2.88 -3.89
CA CYS A 34 -5.87 -2.25 -4.93
C CYS A 34 -5.06 -1.28 -5.79
N THR A 35 -4.12 -0.54 -5.19
CA THR A 35 -3.24 0.38 -5.90
C THR A 35 -2.39 -0.35 -6.94
N TYR A 36 -1.70 -1.42 -6.52
CA TYR A 36 -0.89 -2.23 -7.44
C TYR A 36 -1.73 -2.94 -8.50
N ARG A 37 -2.87 -3.55 -8.14
CA ARG A 37 -3.78 -4.18 -9.11
C ARG A 37 -4.23 -3.19 -10.17
N HIS A 38 -4.62 -1.98 -9.77
CA HIS A 38 -5.04 -0.95 -10.71
C HIS A 38 -3.89 -0.46 -11.58
N ARG A 39 -2.71 -0.19 -10.99
CA ARG A 39 -1.49 0.17 -11.72
C ARG A 39 -1.19 -0.85 -12.81
N PHE A 40 -1.11 -2.14 -12.47
CA PHE A 40 -0.83 -3.21 -13.42
C PHE A 40 -1.89 -3.35 -14.52
N ALA A 41 -3.17 -3.15 -14.21
CA ALA A 41 -4.25 -3.16 -15.19
C ALA A 41 -4.15 -1.97 -16.16
N LYS A 42 -3.79 -0.78 -15.66
CA LYS A 42 -3.64 0.44 -16.45
C LYS A 42 -2.38 0.42 -17.32
N GLU A 43 -1.26 -0.11 -16.81
CA GLU A 43 -0.05 -0.35 -17.61
C GLU A 43 -0.33 -1.29 -18.79
N GLN A 44 -1.13 -2.35 -18.60
CA GLN A 44 -1.57 -3.21 -19.71
C GLN A 44 -2.50 -2.49 -20.71
N SER A 45 -3.19 -1.47 -20.25
CA SER A 45 -4.04 -0.61 -21.09
C SER A 45 -3.25 0.54 -21.76
N GLY A 46 -1.93 0.57 -21.60
CA GLY A 46 -1.04 1.57 -22.19
C GLY A 46 -0.88 2.87 -21.40
N TRP A 47 -1.33 2.93 -20.14
CA TRP A 47 -1.16 4.10 -19.28
C TRP A 47 0.18 4.01 -18.55
N THR A 48 0.95 5.10 -18.56
CA THR A 48 2.22 5.18 -17.83
C THR A 48 2.01 5.86 -16.47
N PRO A 49 2.27 5.17 -15.34
CA PRO A 49 2.26 5.81 -14.02
C PRO A 49 3.38 6.85 -13.96
N ALA A 50 3.05 8.08 -13.56
CA ALA A 50 4.00 9.15 -13.33
C ALA A 50 4.66 9.00 -11.97
N GLU A 51 3.83 8.83 -10.92
CA GLU A 51 4.29 8.66 -9.55
C GLU A 51 3.25 7.89 -8.75
N THR A 52 3.71 7.00 -7.87
CA THR A 52 2.84 6.23 -6.96
C THR A 52 3.22 6.54 -5.53
N PHE A 53 2.23 6.86 -4.72
CA PHE A 53 2.38 7.17 -3.31
C PHE A 53 1.66 6.14 -2.46
N LEU A 54 2.31 5.62 -1.43
CA LEU A 54 1.70 4.70 -0.47
C LEU A 54 1.81 5.27 0.94
N THR A 55 0.94 4.82 1.84
CA THR A 55 1.02 5.18 3.25
C THR A 55 2.31 4.66 3.87
N ASP A 56 3.14 5.54 4.40
CA ASP A 56 4.43 5.25 5.01
C ASP A 56 4.31 5.09 6.53
N TYR A 57 4.45 3.85 6.99
CA TYR A 57 4.34 3.47 8.40
C TYR A 57 5.55 3.82 9.25
N SER A 58 6.65 4.29 8.64
CA SER A 58 7.77 4.90 9.37
C SER A 58 7.46 6.33 9.85
N THR A 59 6.49 7.00 9.21
CA THR A 59 6.19 8.43 9.48
C THR A 59 4.95 8.65 10.33
N VAL A 60 4.22 7.57 10.65
CA VAL A 60 2.96 7.65 11.39
C VAL A 60 3.00 6.74 12.61
N ASP A 61 2.45 7.22 13.72
CA ASP A 61 2.11 6.37 14.85
C ASP A 61 0.93 5.48 14.47
N TYR A 62 1.22 4.22 14.17
CA TYR A 62 0.22 3.21 13.85
C TYR A 62 -0.13 2.36 15.07
N ASP A 63 -1.32 1.77 15.05
CA ASP A 63 -1.83 0.84 16.05
C ASP A 63 -2.23 -0.46 15.36
N THR A 64 -2.05 -1.58 16.05
CA THR A 64 -2.47 -2.89 15.58
C THR A 64 -3.49 -3.48 16.54
N GLN A 65 -4.62 -3.95 16.00
CA GLN A 65 -5.67 -4.58 16.78
C GLN A 65 -5.92 -5.99 16.28
N THR A 66 -6.15 -6.91 17.21
CA THR A 66 -6.55 -8.28 16.87
C THR A 66 -8.07 -8.33 16.74
N ASP A 67 -8.57 -8.54 15.53
CA ASP A 67 -9.99 -8.77 15.26
C ASP A 67 -10.19 -10.18 14.68
N GLY A 68 -11.03 -10.98 15.32
CA GLY A 68 -11.33 -12.34 14.83
C GLY A 68 -10.12 -13.28 14.70
N GLY A 69 -9.04 -13.03 15.45
CA GLY A 69 -7.79 -13.82 15.39
C GLY A 69 -6.83 -13.38 14.28
N LYS A 70 -7.09 -12.24 13.62
CA LYS A 70 -6.23 -11.62 12.63
C LYS A 70 -5.71 -10.28 13.17
N THR A 71 -4.44 -9.98 12.93
CA THR A 71 -3.87 -8.68 13.29
C THR A 71 -4.19 -7.68 12.20
N ILE A 72 -4.81 -6.57 12.56
CA ILE A 72 -5.23 -5.52 11.63
C ILE A 72 -4.51 -4.22 12.00
N ILE A 73 -3.95 -3.54 11.00
CA ILE A 73 -3.23 -2.28 11.19
C ILE A 73 -4.12 -1.05 10.95
N SER A 74 -3.89 0.00 11.74
CA SER A 74 -4.59 1.29 11.64
C SER A 74 -4.43 1.93 10.27
N ARG A 75 -5.31 2.89 9.96
CA ARG A 75 -5.33 3.58 8.67
C ARG A 75 -4.82 5.01 8.82
N HIS A 76 -3.98 5.44 7.89
CA HIS A 76 -3.51 6.82 7.82
C HIS A 76 -3.72 7.41 6.41
N LEU A 77 -4.55 8.45 6.33
CA LEU A 77 -4.91 9.17 5.10
C LEU A 77 -4.38 10.61 5.05
N GLY A 78 -3.63 11.03 6.07
CA GLY A 78 -2.99 12.35 6.11
C GLY A 78 -2.00 12.51 4.97
N ARG A 79 -1.91 13.71 4.37
CA ARG A 79 -0.99 13.95 3.24
C ARG A 79 0.46 13.63 3.61
N GLU A 80 0.86 13.97 4.84
CA GLU A 80 2.20 13.72 5.39
C GLU A 80 2.51 12.22 5.58
N ALA A 81 1.49 11.37 5.64
CA ALA A 81 1.65 9.93 5.77
C ALA A 81 1.95 9.24 4.43
N PHE A 82 2.05 9.97 3.31
CA PHE A 82 2.31 9.37 2.01
C PHE A 82 3.73 9.65 1.53
N ALA A 83 4.42 8.61 1.08
CA ALA A 83 5.73 8.70 0.44
C ALA A 83 5.74 8.00 -0.93
N SER A 84 6.67 8.39 -1.80
CA SER A 84 6.80 7.82 -3.16
C SER A 84 7.33 6.39 -3.10
N THR A 85 6.82 5.51 -3.96
CA THR A 85 7.26 4.10 -4.04
C THR A 85 8.74 3.95 -4.32
N GLU A 86 9.38 4.91 -5.01
CA GLU A 86 10.82 4.88 -5.30
C GLU A 86 11.69 4.91 -4.03
N SER A 87 11.16 5.42 -2.92
CA SER A 87 11.88 5.55 -1.64
C SER A 87 11.31 4.64 -0.55
N LEU A 88 10.44 3.69 -0.91
CA LEU A 88 9.73 2.84 0.05
C LEU A 88 10.17 1.38 -0.06
N THR A 89 10.38 0.78 1.11
CA THR A 89 10.45 -0.68 1.28
C THR A 89 9.10 -1.16 1.76
N VAL A 90 8.57 -2.23 1.19
CA VAL A 90 7.32 -2.82 1.63
C VAL A 90 7.54 -4.17 2.29
N VAL A 91 6.80 -4.43 3.35
CA VAL A 91 6.66 -5.75 3.93
C VAL A 91 5.44 -6.42 3.31
N ALA A 92 5.66 -7.60 2.73
CA ALA A 92 4.61 -8.44 2.18
C ALA A 92 4.60 -9.81 2.88
N ASN A 93 3.48 -10.53 2.80
CA ASN A 93 3.31 -11.86 3.41
C ASN A 93 3.50 -11.89 4.94
N SER A 94 3.22 -10.78 5.63
CA SER A 94 3.17 -10.71 7.10
C SER A 94 1.85 -11.28 7.64
N ASP A 95 1.80 -11.55 8.94
CA ASP A 95 0.57 -11.92 9.66
C ASP A 95 -0.42 -10.74 9.84
N VAL A 96 -0.06 -9.53 9.39
CA VAL A 96 -0.92 -8.36 9.39
C VAL A 96 -1.83 -8.32 8.16
N GLU A 97 -3.11 -8.07 8.41
CA GLU A 97 -4.16 -7.89 7.42
C GLU A 97 -4.59 -6.42 7.29
N GLY A 98 -5.02 -6.09 6.08
CA GLY A 98 -5.68 -4.83 5.75
C GLY A 98 -7.03 -5.08 5.09
N ALA A 99 -7.53 -4.07 4.39
CA ALA A 99 -8.85 -4.07 3.75
C ALA A 99 -9.16 -5.26 2.81
N MET A 100 -8.12 -5.88 2.24
CA MET A 100 -8.22 -6.84 1.14
C MET A 100 -7.46 -8.15 1.40
N GLY A 101 -7.27 -8.52 2.67
CA GLY A 101 -6.44 -9.66 3.08
C GLY A 101 -5.08 -9.22 3.58
N THR A 102 -4.04 -10.04 3.42
CA THR A 102 -2.67 -9.72 3.84
C THR A 102 -2.25 -8.32 3.36
N ALA A 103 -1.84 -7.48 4.29
CA ALA A 103 -1.45 -6.11 4.00
C ALA A 103 -0.05 -6.08 3.36
N ILE A 104 0.13 -5.21 2.36
CA ILE A 104 1.46 -4.78 1.91
C ILE A 104 1.75 -3.48 2.65
N VAL A 105 2.62 -3.52 3.65
CA VAL A 105 2.89 -2.39 4.56
C VAL A 105 4.16 -1.65 4.12
N PRO A 106 4.07 -0.38 3.66
CA PRO A 106 5.23 0.41 3.23
C PRO A 106 5.91 1.14 4.39
N PHE A 107 7.23 1.23 4.31
CA PHE A 107 8.13 1.92 5.24
C PHE A 107 9.20 2.67 4.45
N SER A 108 9.44 3.94 4.77
CA SER A 108 10.59 4.67 4.23
C SER A 108 11.89 4.36 4.96
N ASP A 109 11.82 3.94 6.22
CA ASP A 109 12.97 3.47 6.98
C ASP A 109 13.04 1.92 6.94
N SER A 110 14.16 1.41 6.46
CA SER A 110 14.40 -0.03 6.40
C SER A 110 14.45 -0.68 7.79
N ALA A 111 14.90 0.03 8.83
CA ALA A 111 14.97 -0.50 10.18
C ALA A 111 13.58 -0.73 10.79
N ASP A 112 12.62 0.15 10.46
CA ASP A 112 11.21 -0.04 10.84
C ASP A 112 10.62 -1.24 10.12
N ALA A 113 10.92 -1.39 8.83
CA ALA A 113 10.48 -2.54 8.04
C ALA A 113 11.04 -3.87 8.60
N GLU A 114 12.32 -3.90 8.97
CA GLU A 114 12.96 -5.05 9.61
C GLU A 114 12.31 -5.37 10.96
N SER A 115 12.09 -4.36 11.82
CA SER A 115 11.42 -4.53 13.11
C SER A 115 10.00 -5.07 12.94
N PHE A 116 9.28 -4.60 11.94
CA PHE A 116 7.94 -5.09 11.61
C PHE A 116 7.96 -6.56 11.16
N VAL A 117 8.95 -6.97 10.36
CA VAL A 117 9.12 -8.38 9.98
C VAL A 117 9.50 -9.25 11.18
N GLU A 118 10.30 -8.76 12.12
CA GLU A 118 10.63 -9.50 13.34
C GLU A 118 9.39 -9.73 14.23
N GLU A 119 8.47 -8.77 14.27
CA GLU A 119 7.26 -8.84 15.10
C GLU A 119 6.11 -9.62 14.43
N TYR A 120 5.88 -9.40 13.13
CA TYR A 120 4.72 -9.91 12.38
C TYR A 120 5.08 -10.89 11.25
N GLY A 121 6.35 -11.23 11.09
CA GLY A 121 6.81 -12.06 9.99
C GLY A 121 6.72 -11.39 8.62
N GLY A 122 6.95 -12.19 7.58
CA GLY A 122 6.89 -11.75 6.19
C GLY A 122 8.27 -11.50 5.57
N GLN A 123 8.29 -10.70 4.51
CA GLN A 123 9.51 -10.39 3.76
C GLN A 123 9.50 -8.92 3.31
N THR A 124 10.65 -8.26 3.44
CA THR A 124 10.89 -6.92 2.89
C THR A 124 11.25 -7.02 1.41
N LEU A 125 10.65 -6.16 0.61
CA LEU A 125 10.94 -5.99 -0.82
C LEU A 125 10.87 -4.50 -1.16
N PRO A 126 11.64 -3.99 -2.13
CA PRO A 126 11.41 -2.63 -2.64
C PRO A 126 9.99 -2.49 -3.16
N ALA A 127 9.33 -1.34 -2.92
CA ALA A 127 7.96 -1.11 -3.38
C ALA A 127 7.84 -1.20 -4.92
N GLU A 128 8.92 -0.90 -5.64
CA GLU A 128 8.99 -1.00 -7.10
C GLU A 128 9.14 -2.44 -7.62
N ASP A 129 9.67 -3.35 -6.80
CA ASP A 129 9.87 -4.77 -7.15
C ASP A 129 8.61 -5.62 -6.91
N ILE A 130 7.50 -5.01 -6.48
CA ILE A 130 6.25 -5.73 -6.27
C ILE A 130 5.76 -6.30 -7.60
N SER A 131 5.64 -7.63 -7.64
CA SER A 131 5.22 -8.35 -8.83
C SER A 131 3.70 -8.56 -8.87
N ARG A 132 3.18 -8.75 -10.08
CA ARG A 132 1.77 -9.10 -10.31
C ARG A 132 1.39 -10.41 -9.66
N GLU A 133 2.31 -11.37 -9.63
CA GLU A 133 2.10 -12.69 -9.03
C GLU A 133 1.92 -12.56 -7.52
N LEU A 134 2.75 -11.75 -6.87
CA LEU A 134 2.64 -11.47 -5.44
C LEU A 134 1.28 -10.82 -5.11
N VAL A 135 0.88 -9.82 -5.90
CA VAL A 135 -0.41 -9.12 -5.73
C VAL A 135 -1.63 -9.99 -6.12
N GLY A 136 -1.44 -10.96 -7.00
CA GLY A 136 -2.48 -11.91 -7.41
C GLY A 136 -2.67 -13.09 -6.44
N GLY A 137 -1.66 -13.39 -5.63
CA GLY A 137 -1.69 -14.46 -4.62
C GLY A 137 -2.23 -14.04 -3.25
N MET A 138 -2.38 -12.73 -3.01
CA MET A 138 -3.05 -12.13 -1.84
C MET A 138 -4.56 -11.98 -2.04
#